data_AF-A0A497KRW8-F1
#
_entry.id   AF-A0A497KRW8-F1
#
_cell.length_a   1.000
_cell.length_b   1.000
_cell.length_c   1.000
_cell.angle_alpha   90.00
_cell.angle_beta   90.00
_cell.angle_gamma   90.00
#
_symmetry.space_group_name_H-M   'P 1'
#
loop_
_entity.id
_entity.type
_entity.pdbx_description
1 polymer ?
#
loop_
_entity_poly.entity_id
_entity_poly.type
_entity_poly.pdbx_seq_one_letter_code
_entity_poly.pdbx_strand_id
1 'polypeptide(L)'
;TEKVKLPRRRYPIAVKDKDSSIEGKLLLNLSRRDLEKIDEWEETPNNLYVRVKVEVYTDKGKTKAYVYLANPDTPKHMKLEL
;
A
#
# COMPACT_ATOMS: atom_id res chain seq x y z
N THR A 1 -11.55 11.46 23.38
CA THR A 1 -11.08 10.99 22.07
C THR A 1 -9.86 10.12 22.29
N GLU A 2 -9.98 8.83 22.04
CA GLU A 2 -8.93 7.85 22.27
C GLU A 2 -7.75 8.13 21.31
N LYS A 3 -6.55 8.34 21.86
CA LYS A 3 -5.36 8.65 21.06
C LYS A 3 -4.80 7.34 20.52
N VAL A 4 -5.00 7.09 19.22
CA VAL A 4 -4.34 5.99 18.49
C VAL A 4 -2.82 6.25 18.54
N LYS A 5 -2.10 5.51 19.38
CA LYS A 5 -0.63 5.51 19.38
C LYS A 5 -0.17 4.72 18.16
N LEU A 6 0.26 5.41 17.11
CA LEU A 6 0.94 4.75 16.00
C LEU A 6 2.25 4.11 16.50
N PRO A 7 2.59 2.89 16.05
CA PRO A 7 3.89 2.29 16.32
C PRO A 7 5.01 3.19 15.78
N ARG A 8 6.08 3.39 16.57
CA ARG A 8 7.28 4.19 16.23
C ARG A 8 8.11 3.68 15.03
N ARG A 9 7.56 2.78 14.23
CA ARG A 9 8.25 2.16 13.10
C ARG A 9 7.97 2.97 11.84
N ARG A 10 9.05 3.43 11.17
CA ARG A 10 8.96 4.04 9.84
C ARG A 10 8.76 2.90 8.83
N TYR A 11 7.52 2.61 8.49
CA TYR A 11 7.21 1.67 7.42
C TYR A 11 7.42 2.35 6.06
N PRO A 12 7.94 1.64 5.05
CA PRO A 12 7.97 2.17 3.69
C PRO A 12 6.55 2.35 3.17
N ILE A 13 6.29 3.48 2.51
CA ILE A 13 4.97 3.84 1.98
C ILE A 13 5.11 4.15 0.49
N ALA A 14 4.28 3.54 -0.34
CA ALA A 14 4.14 3.90 -1.75
C ALA A 14 3.09 5.00 -1.91
N VAL A 15 3.43 6.06 -2.64
CA VAL A 15 2.51 7.17 -2.95
C VAL A 15 2.39 7.34 -4.47
N LYS A 16 1.25 7.88 -4.93
CA LYS A 16 1.04 8.15 -6.35
C LYS A 16 1.76 9.43 -6.75
N ASP A 17 2.75 9.30 -7.63
CA ASP A 17 3.44 10.40 -8.28
C ASP A 17 3.56 10.11 -9.77
N LYS A 18 3.35 11.12 -10.62
CA LYS A 18 3.22 10.94 -12.08
C LYS A 18 4.56 10.74 -12.80
N ASP A 19 5.65 11.20 -12.20
CA ASP A 19 6.98 11.23 -12.82
C ASP A 19 7.93 10.22 -12.13
N SER A 20 7.39 9.36 -11.26
CA SER A 20 8.14 8.39 -10.46
C SER A 20 7.76 6.95 -10.79
N SER A 21 8.68 6.02 -10.50
CA SER A 21 8.48 4.58 -10.63
C SER A 21 9.04 3.84 -9.42
N ILE A 22 8.48 2.67 -9.12
CA ILE A 22 8.95 1.77 -8.05
C ILE A 22 9.33 0.43 -8.68
N GLU A 23 10.57 -0.01 -8.44
CA GLU A 23 10.96 -1.38 -8.73
C GLU A 23 10.45 -2.33 -7.64
N GLY A 24 10.01 -3.52 -8.05
CA GLY A 24 9.42 -4.48 -7.13
C GLY A 24 9.42 -5.90 -7.67
N LYS A 25 8.79 -6.79 -6.92
CA LYS A 25 8.62 -8.20 -7.29
C LYS A 25 7.15 -8.52 -7.40
N LEU A 26 6.79 -9.30 -8.43
CA LEU A 26 5.45 -9.83 -8.56
C LEU A 26 5.32 -11.12 -7.75
N LEU A 27 4.39 -11.14 -6.80
CA LEU A 27 3.89 -12.37 -6.22
C LEU A 27 2.76 -12.91 -7.11
N LEU A 28 3.01 -14.05 -7.74
CA LEU A 28 2.09 -14.68 -8.68
C LEU A 28 1.25 -15.77 -8.00
N ASN A 29 0.16 -16.16 -8.66
CA ASN A 29 -0.72 -17.25 -8.22
C ASN A 29 -1.36 -17.05 -6.83
N LEU A 30 -1.55 -15.79 -6.42
CA LEU A 30 -2.29 -15.47 -5.20
C LEU A 30 -3.78 -15.78 -5.41
N SER A 31 -4.34 -16.56 -4.50
CA SER A 31 -5.78 -16.78 -4.45
C SER A 31 -6.49 -15.53 -3.90
N ARG A 32 -7.81 -15.49 -4.06
CA ARG A 32 -8.64 -14.46 -3.41
C ARG A 32 -8.46 -14.46 -1.89
N ARG A 33 -8.32 -15.62 -1.27
CA ARG A 33 -8.13 -15.74 0.19
C ARG A 33 -6.77 -15.19 0.64
N ASP A 34 -5.74 -15.32 -0.19
CA ASP A 34 -4.42 -14.75 0.11
C ASP A 34 -4.48 -13.22 0.05
N LEU A 35 -5.17 -12.70 -0.98
CA LEU A 35 -5.41 -11.27 -1.12
C LEU A 35 -6.19 -10.68 0.06
N GLU A 36 -7.21 -11.38 0.56
CA GLU A 36 -7.98 -10.98 1.75
C GLU A 36 -7.11 -10.96 3.01
N LYS A 37 -6.22 -11.95 3.20
CA LYS A 37 -5.26 -11.95 4.31
C LYS A 37 -4.26 -10.79 4.26
N ILE A 38 -3.78 -10.44 3.06
CA ILE A 38 -2.89 -9.29 2.90
C ILE A 38 -3.66 -8.00 3.21
N ASP A 39 -4.91 -7.88 2.78
CA ASP A 39 -5.77 -6.74 3.14
C ASP A 39 -5.94 -6.61 4.68
N GLU A 40 -6.03 -7.73 5.40
CA GLU A 40 -6.06 -7.77 6.88
C GLU A 40 -4.73 -7.33 7.50
N TRP A 41 -3.59 -7.80 6.99
CA TRP A 41 -2.26 -7.44 7.49
C TRP A 41 -1.92 -5.96 7.29
N GLU A 42 -2.38 -5.37 6.19
CA GLU A 42 -2.21 -3.94 5.90
C GLU A 42 -3.20 -3.06 6.70
N GLU A 43 -3.91 -3.64 7.68
CA GLU A 43 -4.82 -2.98 8.62
C GLU A 43 -5.84 -2.03 7.96
N THR A 44 -6.50 -2.53 6.93
CA THR A 44 -7.77 -2.01 6.48
C THR A 44 -8.82 -2.35 7.57
N PRO A 45 -9.07 -1.50 8.59
CA PRO A 45 -9.77 -0.22 8.42
C PRO A 45 -9.20 1.00 9.19
N ASN A 46 -7.97 0.95 9.74
CA ASN A 46 -7.27 2.21 10.12
C ASN A 46 -6.82 3.00 8.88
N ASN A 47 -7.00 2.39 7.69
CA ASN A 47 -7.07 3.02 6.39
C ASN A 47 -5.78 3.73 6.00
N LEU A 48 -4.60 3.22 6.40
CA LEU A 48 -3.29 3.77 5.99
C LEU A 48 -2.97 3.45 4.52
N TYR A 49 -3.44 2.30 4.04
CA TYR A 49 -3.23 1.88 2.66
C TYR A 49 -4.54 1.51 1.95
N VAL A 50 -4.52 1.61 0.62
CA VAL A 50 -5.58 1.20 -0.28
C VAL A 50 -5.02 0.30 -1.37
N ARG A 51 -5.66 -0.86 -1.58
CA ARG A 51 -5.31 -1.75 -2.69
C ARG A 51 -5.84 -1.18 -4.00
N VAL A 52 -4.94 -0.97 -4.96
CA VAL A 52 -5.28 -0.49 -6.30
C VAL A 52 -4.71 -1.41 -7.37
N LYS A 53 -5.35 -1.44 -8.54
CA LYS A 53 -4.79 -2.10 -9.74
C LYS A 53 -3.91 -1.10 -10.50
N VAL A 54 -2.68 -1.49 -10.79
CA VAL A 54 -1.72 -0.70 -11.56
C VAL A 54 -1.19 -1.48 -12.75
N GLU A 55 -0.79 -0.76 -13.80
CA GLU A 55 0.02 -1.33 -14.89
C GLU A 55 1.47 -1.45 -14.42
N VAL A 56 2.08 -2.61 -14.64
CA VAL A 56 3.49 -2.89 -14.33
C VAL A 56 4.20 -3.38 -15.58
N TYR A 57 5.49 -3.08 -15.65
CA TYR A 57 6.36 -3.44 -16.76
C TYR A 57 7.26 -4.59 -16.33
N THR A 58 7.25 -5.67 -17.10
CA THR A 58 8.10 -6.84 -16.91
C THR A 58 8.96 -7.05 -18.15
N ASP A 59 9.95 -7.94 -18.04
CA ASP A 59 10.73 -8.45 -19.18
C ASP A 59 9.85 -9.08 -20.28
N LYS A 60 8.67 -9.58 -19.91
CA LYS A 60 7.66 -10.18 -20.81
C LYS A 60 6.63 -9.17 -21.33
N GLY A 61 6.76 -7.89 -21.00
CA GLY A 61 5.85 -6.82 -21.38
C GLY A 61 4.97 -6.31 -20.24
N LYS A 62 3.86 -5.67 -20.60
CA LYS A 62 2.96 -5.01 -19.64
C LYS A 62 1.94 -5.97 -19.05
N THR A 63 1.66 -5.84 -17.75
CA THR A 63 0.56 -6.57 -17.09
C THR A 63 -0.09 -5.71 -16.00
N LYS A 64 -1.19 -6.19 -15.42
CA LYS A 64 -1.87 -5.54 -14.28
C LYS A 64 -1.58 -6.29 -12.99
N ALA A 65 -1.25 -5.56 -11.94
CA ALA A 65 -1.01 -6.11 -10.60
C ALA A 65 -1.72 -5.28 -9.53
N TYR A 66 -1.87 -5.86 -8.34
CA TYR A 66 -2.32 -5.12 -7.16
C TYR A 66 -1.12 -4.52 -6.42
N VAL A 67 -1.26 -3.29 -5.93
CA VAL A 67 -0.32 -2.62 -5.04
C VAL A 67 -1.10 -1.91 -3.93
N TYR A 68 -0.50 -1.79 -2.75
CA TYR A 68 -1.03 -1.05 -1.62
C TYR A 68 -0.36 0.32 -1.59
N LEU A 69 -1.15 1.38 -1.81
CA LEU A 69 -0.67 2.77 -1.78
C LEU A 69 -1.16 3.44 -0.50
N ALA A 70 -0.46 4.47 -0.05
CA ALA A 70 -0.97 5.35 1.00
C ALA A 70 -2.38 5.83 0.65
N ASN A 71 -3.30 5.69 1.59
CA ASN A 71 -4.64 6.20 1.41
C ASN A 71 -4.64 7.74 1.54
N PRO A 72 -5.08 8.48 0.50
CA PRO A 72 -5.08 9.94 0.54
C PRO A 72 -6.02 10.53 1.60
N ASP A 73 -7.03 9.76 2.04
CA ASP A 73 -8.02 10.18 3.02
C ASP A 73 -7.60 9.89 4.46
N THR A 74 -6.44 9.25 4.68
CA THR A 74 -5.90 9.12 6.03
C THR A 74 -5.56 10.52 6.57
N PRO A 75 -6.05 10.91 7.77
CA PRO A 75 -5.81 12.24 8.30
C PRO A 75 -4.32 12.60 8.37
N LYS A 76 -3.90 13.63 7.62
CA LYS A 76 -2.54 14.20 7.64
C LYS A 76 -2.10 14.72 9.02
N HIS A 77 -3.03 14.83 9.97
CA HIS A 77 -2.81 15.34 11.32
C HIS A 77 -2.17 14.33 12.29
N MET A 78 -1.85 13.11 11.84
CA MET A 78 -0.77 12.36 12.47
C MET A 78 0.55 13.03 12.07
N LYS A 79 0.83 14.20 12.68
CA LYS A 79 2.13 14.86 12.63
C LYS A 79 3.18 13.81 12.99
N LEU A 80 3.97 13.41 12.01
CA LEU A 80 5.30 12.88 12.24
C LEU A 80 6.11 14.02 12.89
N GLU A 81 6.11 14.07 14.22
CA GLU A 81 7.18 14.79 14.91
C GLU A 81 8.45 13.95 14.71
N LEU A 82 9.38 14.52 13.94
CA LEU A 82 10.73 14.01 13.70
C LEU A 82 11.55 14.00 14.98
#